data_AF-A0A318JN51-F1
#
_entry.id   AF-A0A318JN51-F1
#
_cell.length_a   1.000
_cell.length_b   1.000
_cell.length_c   1.000
_cell.angle_alpha   90.00
_cell.angle_beta   90.00
_cell.angle_gamma   90.00
#
_symmetry.space_group_name_H-M   'P 1'
#
loop_
_entity.id
_entity.type
_entity.pdbx_description
1 polymer ?
#
loop_
_entity_poly.entity_id
_entity_poly.type
_entity_poly.pdbx_seq_one_letter_code
_entity_poly.pdbx_strand_id
1 'polypeptide(L)'
;MASTPEAVDQAEVGGRFYELQQELAPRRRAPYRLTDDIAIAPVTRSQVLALRRTTSDDEQMAIVLGDKHEAVEKLFADRPLDEWFAFQRDLYAHLFGQGSSELPGGSQGS
;
A
#
# COMPACT_ATOMS: atom_id res chain seq x y z
N MET A 1 0.10 -22.63 23.45
CA MET A 1 1.01 -22.08 22.43
C MET A 1 0.98 -20.58 22.61
N ALA A 2 1.98 -20.02 23.31
CA ALA A 2 2.05 -18.58 23.55
C ALA A 2 2.59 -17.92 22.28
N SER A 3 1.82 -17.00 21.70
CA SER A 3 2.27 -16.17 20.58
C SER A 3 3.40 -15.26 21.08
N THR A 4 4.59 -15.45 20.54
CA THR A 4 5.74 -14.57 20.76
C THR A 4 5.35 -13.15 20.33
N PRO A 5 5.46 -12.13 21.20
CA PRO A 5 5.27 -10.75 20.76
C PRO A 5 6.40 -10.41 19.77
N GLU A 6 6.03 -9.90 18.60
CA GLU A 6 6.98 -9.29 17.66
C GLU A 6 7.89 -8.36 18.45
N ALA A 7 9.20 -8.61 18.33
CA ALA A 7 10.20 -7.77 18.96
C ALA A 7 10.08 -6.38 18.34
N VAL A 8 9.43 -5.47 19.07
CA VAL A 8 9.61 -4.04 18.86
C VAL A 8 11.09 -3.81 19.07
N ASP A 9 11.82 -3.49 18.01
CA ASP A 9 13.26 -3.25 18.09
C ASP A 9 13.48 -2.17 19.16
N GLN A 10 14.21 -2.48 20.23
CA GLN A 10 14.32 -1.60 21.40
C GLN A 10 14.90 -0.22 21.04
N ALA A 11 15.50 -0.10 19.85
CA ALA A 11 15.96 1.15 19.25
C ALA A 11 14.83 2.18 18.97
N GLU A 12 13.57 1.76 18.87
CA GLU A 12 12.43 2.66 18.59
C GLU A 12 11.74 3.20 19.85
N VAL A 13 12.18 2.81 21.05
CA VAL A 13 11.53 3.20 22.30
C VAL A 13 12.16 4.50 22.84
N GLY A 14 11.66 5.64 22.36
CA GLY A 14 12.00 6.98 22.86
C GLY A 14 12.49 7.96 21.80
N GLY A 15 12.45 9.26 22.12
CA GLY A 15 12.87 10.35 21.23
C GLY A 15 11.84 10.76 20.17
N ARG A 16 12.20 11.73 19.32
CA ARG A 16 11.25 12.39 18.41
C ARG A 16 10.60 11.44 17.39
N PHE A 17 11.29 10.38 16.99
CA PHE A 17 10.74 9.37 16.08
C PHE A 17 9.56 8.62 16.69
N TYR A 18 9.71 8.17 17.94
CA TYR A 18 8.63 7.53 18.70
C TYR A 18 7.45 8.47 18.91
N GLU A 19 7.70 9.73 19.28
CA GLU A 19 6.63 10.75 19.41
C GLU A 19 5.85 10.94 18.11
N LEU A 20 6.55 11.03 16.97
CA LEU A 20 5.92 11.12 15.66
C LEU A 20 5.07 9.89 15.33
N GLN A 21 5.51 8.68 15.68
CA GLN A 21 4.70 7.47 15.52
C GLN A 21 3.40 7.56 16.34
N GLN A 22 3.47 8.01 17.60
CA GLN A 22 2.29 8.17 18.47
C GLN A 22 1.34 9.26 17.96
N GLU A 23 1.87 10.40 17.49
CA GLU A 23 1.09 11.49 16.91
C GLU A 23 0.35 11.06 15.63
N LEU A 24 0.99 10.22 14.82
CA LEU A 24 0.44 9.75 13.54
C LEU A 24 -0.45 8.52 13.68
N ALA A 25 -0.25 7.67 14.70
CA ALA A 25 -1.03 6.45 14.92
C ALA A 25 -2.56 6.66 14.82
N PRO A 26 -3.18 7.67 15.48
CA PRO A 26 -4.64 7.87 15.39
C PRO A 26 -5.10 8.43 14.05
N ARG A 27 -4.20 8.98 13.22
CA ARG A 27 -4.51 9.59 11.91
C ARG A 27 -4.14 8.67 10.74
N ARG A 28 -3.37 7.61 10.99
CA ARG A 28 -2.90 6.70 9.97
C ARG A 28 -4.10 5.93 9.41
N ARG A 29 -4.23 5.92 8.08
CA ARG A 29 -5.23 5.08 7.43
C ARG A 29 -4.91 3.62 7.73
N ALA A 30 -5.94 2.86 8.10
CA ALA A 30 -5.82 1.43 8.26
C ALA A 30 -5.39 0.78 6.94
N PRO A 31 -4.83 -0.45 6.97
CA PRO A 31 -4.59 -1.22 5.76
C PRO A 31 -5.85 -1.28 4.89
N TYR A 32 -5.68 -1.19 3.58
CA TYR A 32 -6.77 -1.39 2.63
C TYR A 32 -7.16 -2.87 2.64
N ARG A 33 -8.39 -3.18 3.02
CA ARG A 33 -8.87 -4.56 3.12
C ARG A 33 -9.67 -4.91 1.87
N LEU A 34 -9.04 -5.69 0.98
CA LEU A 34 -9.64 -6.14 -0.27
C LEU A 34 -10.51 -7.38 -0.06
N THR A 35 -10.04 -8.31 0.78
CA THR A 35 -10.78 -9.49 1.24
C THR A 35 -10.47 -9.75 2.71
N ASP A 36 -11.09 -10.77 3.32
CA ASP A 36 -10.77 -11.15 4.70
C ASP A 36 -9.29 -11.51 4.89
N ASP A 37 -8.66 -12.08 3.85
CA ASP A 37 -7.28 -12.58 3.83
C ASP A 37 -6.27 -11.62 3.16
N ILE A 38 -6.76 -10.66 2.36
CA ILE A 38 -5.92 -9.70 1.62
C ILE A 38 -6.09 -8.30 2.22
N ALA A 39 -5.07 -7.90 2.98
CA ALA A 39 -4.90 -6.54 3.48
C ALA A 39 -3.61 -5.92 2.92
N ILE A 40 -3.73 -4.75 2.30
CA ILE A 40 -2.62 -3.99 1.71
C ILE A 40 -2.24 -2.87 2.68
N ALA A 41 -0.99 -2.90 3.15
CA ALA A 41 -0.49 -1.92 4.10
C ALA A 41 -0.31 -0.52 3.46
N PRO A 42 -0.27 0.56 4.27
CA PRO A 42 0.16 1.86 3.78
C PRO A 42 1.54 1.78 3.11
N VAL A 43 1.72 2.52 2.01
CA VAL A 43 2.99 2.52 1.27
C VAL A 43 4.15 3.06 2.10
N THR A 44 5.29 2.40 1.98
CA THR A 44 6.54 2.78 2.65
C THR A 44 7.31 3.83 1.84
N ARG A 45 8.27 4.49 2.49
CA ARG A 45 9.17 5.45 1.82
C ARG A 45 9.95 4.80 0.68
N SER A 46 10.42 3.56 0.83
CA SER A 46 11.15 2.85 -0.20
C SER A 46 10.26 2.54 -1.41
N GLN A 47 9.02 2.10 -1.20
CA GLN A 47 8.04 1.90 -2.28
C GLN A 47 7.76 3.19 -3.03
N VAL A 48 7.56 4.32 -2.34
CA VAL A 48 7.36 5.62 -3.01
C VAL A 48 8.58 6.03 -3.85
N LEU A 49 9.80 5.74 -3.38
CA LEU A 49 11.01 6.01 -4.17
C LEU A 49 11.13 5.09 -5.38
N ALA A 50 10.68 3.84 -5.27
CA ALA A 50 10.63 2.91 -6.40
C ALA A 50 9.60 3.37 -7.44
N LEU A 51 8.38 3.75 -7.02
CA LEU A 51 7.33 4.26 -7.90
C LEU A 51 7.79 5.43 -8.76
N ARG A 52 8.55 6.37 -8.19
CA ARG A 52 9.11 7.52 -8.92
C ARG A 52 10.10 7.16 -10.04
N ARG A 53 10.63 5.94 -10.04
CA ARG A 53 11.62 5.45 -11.02
C ARG A 53 10.99 4.52 -12.04
N THR A 54 9.73 4.14 -11.84
CA THR A 54 9.03 3.15 -12.63
C THR A 54 8.03 3.83 -13.54
N THR A 55 8.03 3.46 -14.83
CA THR A 55 7.10 3.97 -15.84
C THR A 55 6.08 2.93 -16.31
N SER A 56 6.22 1.68 -15.88
CA SER A 56 5.27 0.61 -16.18
C SER A 56 4.19 0.55 -15.11
N ASP A 57 2.93 0.62 -15.53
CA ASP A 57 1.79 0.56 -14.61
C ASP A 57 1.73 -0.77 -13.85
N ASP A 58 2.10 -1.88 -14.51
CA ASP A 58 2.15 -3.21 -13.90
C ASP A 58 3.24 -3.29 -12.82
N GLU A 59 4.45 -2.77 -13.11
CA GLU A 59 5.52 -2.70 -12.12
C GLU A 59 5.15 -1.77 -10.96
N GLN A 60 4.47 -0.65 -11.24
CA GLN A 60 3.97 0.25 -10.20
C GLN A 60 2.95 -0.45 -9.30
N MET A 61 2.03 -1.22 -9.88
CA MET A 61 1.06 -2.01 -9.11
C MET A 61 1.77 -3.04 -8.22
N ALA A 62 2.74 -3.77 -8.77
CA ALA A 62 3.54 -4.73 -8.00
C ALA A 62 4.23 -4.07 -6.79
N ILE A 63 4.78 -2.86 -6.98
CA ILE A 63 5.40 -2.08 -5.90
C ILE A 63 4.38 -1.71 -4.82
N VAL A 64 3.18 -1.27 -5.19
CA VAL A 64 2.12 -0.88 -4.25
C VAL A 64 1.62 -2.07 -3.44
N LEU A 65 1.38 -3.20 -4.13
CA LEU A 65 0.82 -4.40 -3.51
C LEU A 65 1.86 -5.15 -2.67
N GLY A 66 3.15 -5.03 -2.99
CA GLY A 66 4.24 -5.69 -2.28
C GLY A 66 3.99 -7.20 -2.18
N ASP A 67 4.08 -7.74 -0.97
CA ASP A 67 3.90 -9.18 -0.70
C ASP A 67 2.50 -9.72 -1.07
N LYS A 68 1.53 -8.84 -1.34
CA LYS A 68 0.17 -9.23 -1.73
C LYS A 68 -0.03 -9.28 -3.25
N HIS A 69 0.96 -8.88 -4.05
CA HIS A 69 0.86 -8.80 -5.50
C HIS A 69 0.34 -10.10 -6.13
N GLU A 70 1.01 -11.22 -5.88
CA GLU A 70 0.63 -12.52 -6.47
C GLU A 70 -0.80 -12.94 -6.09
N ALA A 71 -1.20 -12.72 -4.84
CA ALA A 71 -2.54 -13.08 -4.37
C ALA A 71 -3.64 -12.23 -5.04
N VAL A 72 -3.35 -10.94 -5.27
CA VAL A 72 -4.26 -10.01 -5.93
C VAL A 72 -4.36 -10.31 -7.43
N GLU A 73 -3.23 -10.55 -8.11
CA GLU A 73 -3.21 -10.97 -9.51
C GLU A 73 -4.07 -12.22 -9.73
N LYS A 74 -3.88 -13.24 -8.88
CA LYS A 74 -4.69 -14.46 -8.91
C LYS A 74 -6.18 -14.20 -8.65
N LEU A 75 -6.51 -13.23 -7.80
CA LEU A 75 -7.91 -12.89 -7.50
C LEU A 75 -8.63 -12.32 -8.73
N PHE A 76 -7.92 -11.57 -9.58
CA PHE A 76 -8.48 -10.88 -10.74
C PHE A 76 -8.22 -11.57 -12.09
N ALA A 77 -7.35 -12.59 -12.15
CA ALA A 77 -6.91 -13.24 -13.39
C ALA A 77 -8.05 -13.63 -14.36
N ASP A 78 -9.16 -14.14 -13.82
CA ASP A 78 -10.32 -14.61 -14.61
C ASP A 78 -11.54 -13.68 -14.47
N ARG A 79 -11.35 -12.46 -13.95
CA ARG A 79 -12.44 -11.49 -13.72
C ARG A 79 -12.55 -10.47 -14.85
N PRO A 80 -13.72 -9.85 -15.02
CA PRO A 80 -13.89 -8.71 -15.91
C PRO A 80 -12.90 -7.57 -15.59
N LEU A 81 -12.35 -6.96 -16.65
CA LEU A 81 -11.30 -5.94 -16.54
C LEU A 81 -11.80 -4.64 -15.86
N ASP A 82 -13.09 -4.34 -15.92
CA ASP A 82 -13.70 -3.20 -15.23
C ASP A 82 -13.68 -3.36 -13.70
N GLU A 83 -13.78 -4.60 -13.18
CA GLU A 83 -13.58 -4.87 -11.74
C GLU A 83 -12.15 -4.53 -11.32
N TRP A 84 -11.17 -4.87 -12.16
CA TRP A 84 -9.76 -4.52 -11.92
C TRP A 84 -9.58 -3.00 -11.84
N PHE A 85 -10.05 -2.25 -12.85
CA PHE A 85 -9.93 -0.79 -12.84
C PHE A 85 -10.65 -0.13 -11.67
N ALA A 86 -11.81 -0.66 -11.27
CA ALA A 86 -12.53 -0.18 -10.09
C ALA A 86 -11.70 -0.38 -8.81
N PHE A 87 -11.08 -1.55 -8.65
CA PHE A 87 -10.16 -1.85 -7.56
C PHE A 87 -8.95 -0.91 -7.55
N GLN A 88 -8.27 -0.73 -8.69
CA GLN A 88 -7.08 0.13 -8.75
C GLN A 88 -7.40 1.57 -8.29
N ARG A 89 -8.49 2.13 -8.79
CA ARG A 89 -8.94 3.48 -8.43
C ARG A 89 -9.26 3.60 -6.94
N ASP A 90 -9.96 2.62 -6.39
CA ASP A 90 -10.35 2.61 -4.97
C ASP A 90 -9.12 2.46 -4.05
N LEU A 91 -8.19 1.57 -4.41
CA LEU A 91 -6.91 1.40 -3.73
C LEU A 91 -6.11 2.71 -3.70
N TYR A 92 -6.00 3.39 -4.84
CA TYR A 92 -5.25 4.65 -4.92
C TYR A 92 -5.91 5.77 -4.13
N ALA A 93 -7.24 5.87 -4.17
CA ALA A 93 -7.97 6.82 -3.34
C ALA A 93 -7.74 6.56 -1.84
N HIS A 94 -7.73 5.28 -1.43
CA HIS A 94 -7.47 4.88 -0.05
C HIS A 94 -6.03 5.15 0.38
N LEU A 95 -5.04 4.93 -0.47
CA LEU A 95 -3.62 5.09 -0.10
C LEU A 95 -3.16 6.55 -0.18
N PHE A 96 -3.61 7.32 -1.19
CA PHE A 96 -3.08 8.65 -1.49
C PHE A 96 -4.08 9.79 -1.28
N GLY A 97 -5.39 9.50 -1.21
CA GLY A 97 -6.44 10.47 -0.91
C GLY A 97 -7.50 10.58 -2.00
N GLN A 98 -8.64 11.17 -1.67
CA GLN A 98 -9.71 11.40 -2.65
C GLN A 98 -9.21 12.27 -3.80
N GLY A 99 -9.46 11.81 -5.03
CA GLY A 99 -8.98 12.44 -6.27
C GLY A 99 -7.73 11.79 -6.86
N SER A 100 -7.06 10.87 -6.16
CA SER A 100 -6.00 10.06 -6.76
C SER A 100 -6.61 8.95 -7.62
N SER A 101 -6.62 9.17 -8.95
CA SER A 101 -6.87 8.13 -9.95
C SER A 101 -5.60 7.41 -10.40
N GLU A 102 -4.43 7.95 -10.03
CA GLU A 102 -3.11 7.51 -10.48
C GLU A 102 -2.08 7.58 -9.35
N LEU A 103 -0.99 6.82 -9.51
CA LEU A 103 0.11 6.80 -8.55
C LEU A 103 0.99 8.05 -8.67
N PRO A 104 1.62 8.51 -7.56
CA PRO A 104 2.54 9.63 -7.62
C PRO A 104 3.77 9.29 -8.47
N GLY A 105 3.88 9.89 -9.65
CA GLY A 105 4.93 9.58 -10.64
C GLY A 105 4.44 8.80 -11.86
N GLY A 106 3.13 8.52 -11.95
CA GLY A 106 2.48 8.01 -13.15
C GLY A 106 2.67 8.91 -14.36
N SER A 107 2.72 8.28 -15.53
CA SER A 107 2.92 8.84 -16.86
C SER A 107 2.11 10.12 -17.08
N GLN A 108 2.75 11.29 -17.09
CA GLN A 108 2.16 12.46 -17.74
C GLN A 108 2.16 12.20 -19.24
N GLY A 109 1.06 11.67 -19.77
CA GLY A 109 0.99 11.31 -21.19
C GLY A 109 -0.42 11.12 -21.70
N SER A 110 -1.07 12.22 -22.08
CA SER A 110 -1.79 12.38 -23.35
C SER A 110 -2.07 13.87 -23.59
#